data_AF-V9DT22-F1
#
_entry.id   AF-V9DT22-F1
#
_cell.length_a   1.000
_cell.length_b   1.000
_cell.length_c   1.000
_cell.angle_alpha   90.00
_cell.angle_beta   90.00
_cell.angle_gamma   90.00
#
_symmetry.space_group_name_H-M   'P 1'
#
loop_
_entity.id
_entity.type
_entity.pdbx_description
1 polymer ?
#
loop_
_entity_poly.entity_id
_entity_poly.type
_entity_poly.pdbx_seq_one_letter_code
_entity_poly.pdbx_strand_id
1 'polypeptide(L)'
;MARKHLGQEDVENPLPGQPKKENSWETNSFMATFYETAEAISETEFEEKRKLLVSKSKVVSDYLDLHWWKYKSRIVRYCTSKYTHF
;
A
#
# COMPACT_ATOMS: atom_id res chain seq x y z
N MET A 1 -10.40 23.41 -3.81
CA MET A 1 -10.08 22.26 -2.94
C MET A 1 -9.70 21.11 -3.86
N ALA A 2 -8.40 20.82 -3.99
CA ALA A 2 -7.91 19.78 -4.89
C ALA A 2 -8.36 18.40 -4.39
N ARG A 3 -9.05 17.64 -5.24
CA ARG A 3 -9.46 16.27 -4.98
C ARG A 3 -8.19 15.42 -4.86
N LYS A 4 -7.79 15.04 -3.65
CA LYS A 4 -6.82 13.94 -3.45
C LYS A 4 -7.46 12.67 -3.99
N HIS A 5 -7.22 12.33 -5.25
CA HIS A 5 -7.75 11.13 -5.87
C HIS A 5 -6.61 10.12 -6.02
N LEU A 6 -6.71 9.03 -5.26
CA LEU A 6 -6.04 7.80 -5.65
C LEU A 6 -6.59 7.38 -7.01
N GLY A 7 -5.69 6.94 -7.89
CA GLY A 7 -6.00 6.62 -9.28
C GLY A 7 -4.91 7.05 -10.24
N GLN A 8 -5.28 7.02 -11.51
CA GLN A 8 -4.41 7.41 -12.61
C GLN A 8 -4.84 8.76 -13.16
N GLU A 9 -3.85 9.54 -13.55
CA GLU A 9 -3.99 10.85 -14.19
C GLU A 9 -3.52 10.74 -15.63
N ASP A 10 -4.07 11.58 -16.50
CA ASP A 10 -3.66 11.64 -17.90
C ASP A 10 -2.28 12.32 -17.97
N VAL A 11 -1.36 11.70 -18.71
CA VAL A 11 -0.02 12.26 -18.94
C VAL A 11 -0.16 13.44 -19.89
N GLU A 12 0.40 14.59 -19.52
CA GLU A 12 0.38 15.77 -20.38
C GLU A 12 1.32 15.57 -21.57
N ASN A 13 0.74 15.52 -22.78
CA ASN A 13 1.44 15.45 -24.06
C ASN A 13 2.37 14.21 -24.21
N PRO A 14 1.84 12.98 -24.15
CA PRO A 14 2.64 11.75 -24.19
C PRO A 14 3.29 11.57 -25.56
N LEU A 15 4.58 11.24 -25.58
CA LEU A 15 5.29 10.90 -26.82
C LEU A 15 4.74 9.62 -27.46
N PRO A 16 4.90 9.42 -28.78
CA PRO A 16 4.54 8.16 -29.42
C PRO A 16 5.23 6.97 -28.74
N GLY A 17 4.43 6.03 -28.22
CA GLY A 17 4.92 4.86 -27.47
C GLY A 17 4.93 5.02 -25.95
N GLN A 18 4.67 6.22 -25.41
CA GLN A 18 4.49 6.41 -23.97
C GLN A 18 3.07 6.08 -23.50
N PRO A 19 2.92 5.61 -22.26
CA PRO A 19 1.61 5.42 -21.65
C PRO A 19 0.88 6.76 -21.51
N LYS A 20 -0.41 6.76 -21.82
CA LYS A 20 -1.27 7.96 -21.75
C LYS A 20 -1.75 8.29 -20.34
N LYS A 21 -1.53 7.38 -19.40
CA LYS A 21 -1.95 7.48 -18.01
C LYS A 21 -0.83 7.05 -17.10
N GLU A 22 -0.68 7.78 -16.00
CA GLU A 22 0.26 7.43 -14.94
C GLU A 22 -0.42 7.48 -13.58
N ASN A 23 0.15 6.81 -12.60
CA ASN A 23 -0.36 6.89 -11.24
C ASN A 23 -0.11 8.30 -10.69
N SER A 24 -1.12 8.87 -10.02
CA SER A 24 -0.93 10.09 -9.26
C SER A 24 0.15 9.93 -8.20
N TRP A 25 0.73 11.04 -7.76
CA TRP A 25 1.72 11.04 -6.68
C TRP A 25 1.16 10.39 -5.40
N GLU A 26 -0.11 10.64 -5.07
CA GLU A 26 -0.81 10.03 -3.95
C GLU A 26 -0.91 8.51 -4.11
N THR A 27 -1.17 8.02 -5.32
CA THR A 27 -1.22 6.59 -5.62
C THR A 27 0.14 5.94 -5.45
N ASN A 28 1.19 6.55 -6.00
CA ASN A 28 2.56 6.05 -5.83
C ASN A 28 2.97 6.05 -4.35
N SER A 29 2.62 7.10 -3.62
CA SER A 29 2.86 7.19 -2.18
C SER A 29 2.09 6.13 -1.40
N PHE A 30 0.83 5.87 -1.75
CA PHE A 30 0.02 4.81 -1.12
C PHE A 30 0.62 3.44 -1.41
N MET A 31 0.99 3.16 -2.66
CA MET A 31 1.59 1.88 -3.06
C MET A 31 2.93 1.63 -2.35
N ALA A 32 3.78 2.64 -2.20
CA ALA A 32 5.02 2.51 -1.44
C ALA A 32 4.76 2.06 0.01
N THR A 33 3.83 2.72 0.71
CA THR A 33 3.48 2.31 2.07
C THR A 33 2.76 0.96 2.12
N PHE A 34 2.01 0.61 1.09
CA PHE A 34 1.39 -0.71 0.98
C PHE A 34 2.44 -1.82 0.96
N TYR A 35 3.48 -1.69 0.12
CA TYR A 35 4.57 -2.66 0.06
C TYR A 35 5.34 -2.73 1.38
N GLU A 36 5.70 -1.59 1.97
CA GLU A 36 6.34 -1.56 3.30
C GLU A 36 5.48 -2.26 4.38
N THR A 37 4.16 -2.08 4.32
CA THR A 37 3.24 -2.75 5.27
C THR A 37 3.21 -4.25 5.03
N ALA A 38 3.19 -4.69 3.76
CA ALA A 38 3.18 -6.10 3.40
C ALA A 38 4.49 -6.83 3.75
N GLU A 39 5.62 -6.09 3.73
CA GLU A 39 6.96 -6.59 4.07
C GLU A 39 7.32 -6.44 5.55
N ALA A 40 6.45 -5.84 6.36
CA ALA A 40 6.68 -5.64 7.79
C ALA A 40 7.04 -6.97 8.48
N ILE A 41 8.13 -6.93 9.27
CA ILE A 41 8.71 -8.12 9.88
C ILE A 41 8.05 -8.43 11.24
N SER A 42 7.49 -7.40 11.88
CA SER A 42 6.81 -7.50 13.17
C SER A 42 5.36 -7.01 13.12
N GLU A 43 4.55 -7.46 14.07
CA GLU A 43 3.16 -7.01 14.19
C GLU A 43 3.08 -5.52 14.53
N THR A 44 4.02 -5.01 15.33
CA THR A 44 4.11 -3.60 15.68
C THR A 44 4.38 -2.73 14.46
N GLU A 45 5.39 -3.09 13.66
CA GLU A 45 5.72 -2.39 12.41
C GLU A 45 4.56 -2.42 11.42
N PHE A 46 3.91 -3.58 11.29
CA PHE A 46 2.72 -3.73 10.46
C PHE A 46 1.61 -2.75 10.88
N GLU A 47 1.29 -2.67 12.18
CA GLU A 47 0.25 -1.78 12.68
C GLU A 47 0.60 -0.29 12.52
N GLU A 48 1.86 0.08 12.67
CA GLU A 48 2.33 1.45 12.42
C GLU A 48 2.15 1.85 10.96
N LYS A 49 2.59 0.99 10.04
CA LYS A 49 2.47 1.23 8.59
C LYS A 49 1.02 1.17 8.12
N ARG A 50 0.20 0.29 8.71
CA ARG A 50 -1.24 0.24 8.50
C ARG A 50 -1.95 1.54 8.90
N LYS A 51 -1.62 2.13 10.06
CA LYS A 51 -2.16 3.45 10.45
C LYS A 51 -1.79 4.54 9.45
N LEU A 52 -0.56 4.46 8.91
CA LEU A 52 -0.13 5.37 7.85
C LEU A 52 -0.97 5.20 6.57
N LEU A 53 -1.30 3.97 6.16
CA LEU A 53 -2.20 3.72 5.03
C LEU A 53 -3.60 4.31 5.27
N VAL A 54 -4.17 4.15 6.46
CA VAL A 54 -5.48 4.73 6.81
C VAL A 54 -5.47 6.24 6.66
N SER A 55 -4.36 6.90 7.03
CA SER A 55 -4.22 8.35 6.88
C SER A 55 -4.13 8.79 5.40
N LYS A 56 -3.63 7.93 4.51
CA LYS A 56 -3.56 8.18 3.06
C LYS A 56 -4.89 7.92 2.35
N SER A 57 -5.56 6.83 2.68
CA SER A 57 -6.91 6.54 2.21
C SER A 57 -7.63 5.53 3.09
N LYS A 58 -8.57 6.04 3.88
CA LYS A 58 -9.41 5.19 4.74
C LYS A 58 -10.18 4.14 3.93
N VAL A 59 -10.75 4.51 2.78
CA VAL A 59 -11.57 3.61 1.96
C VAL A 59 -10.77 2.41 1.47
N VAL A 60 -9.56 2.66 0.94
CA VAL A 60 -8.72 1.56 0.45
C VAL A 60 -8.16 0.76 1.63
N SER A 61 -7.77 1.40 2.72
CA SER A 61 -7.32 0.69 3.93
C SER A 61 -8.40 -0.20 4.54
N ASP A 62 -9.65 0.25 4.62
CA ASP A 62 -10.76 -0.57 5.12
C ASP A 62 -10.97 -1.80 4.23
N TYR A 63 -10.86 -1.64 2.89
CA TYR A 63 -10.90 -2.77 1.96
C TYR A 63 -9.74 -3.75 2.21
N LEU A 64 -8.52 -3.24 2.40
CA LEU A 64 -7.35 -4.05 2.71
C LEU A 64 -7.53 -4.83 4.00
N ASP A 65 -8.07 -4.22 5.04
CA ASP A 65 -8.38 -4.87 6.31
C ASP A 65 -9.37 -6.02 6.17
N LEU A 66 -10.44 -5.80 5.40
CA LEU A 66 -11.51 -6.77 5.22
C LEU A 66 -11.09 -7.96 4.36
N HIS A 67 -10.26 -7.72 3.34
CA HIS A 67 -9.99 -8.71 2.29
C HIS A 67 -8.57 -9.25 2.31
N TRP A 68 -7.56 -8.40 2.47
CA TRP A 68 -6.17 -8.81 2.32
C TRP A 68 -5.48 -9.10 3.67
N TRP A 69 -5.79 -8.33 4.69
CA TRP A 69 -5.18 -8.43 6.02
C TRP A 69 -6.09 -9.08 7.07
N LYS A 70 -7.22 -9.65 6.65
CA LYS A 70 -8.12 -10.44 7.51
C LYS A 70 -7.38 -11.53 8.30
N TYR A 71 -6.30 -12.06 7.72
CA TYR A 71 -5.42 -13.06 8.33
C TYR A 71 -4.03 -12.51 8.67
N LYS A 72 -3.92 -11.22 9.03
CA LYS A 72 -2.64 -10.56 9.37
C LYS A 72 -1.78 -11.36 10.36
N SER A 73 -2.41 -12.03 11.33
CA SER A 73 -1.71 -12.89 12.29
C SER A 73 -1.04 -14.11 11.66
N ARG A 74 -1.48 -14.58 10.49
CA ARG A 74 -0.80 -15.63 9.71
C ARG A 74 0.32 -15.06 8.83
N ILE A 75 0.11 -13.87 8.27
CA ILE A 75 1.09 -13.17 7.43
C ILE A 75 2.31 -12.79 8.26
N VAL A 76 2.10 -12.07 9.38
CA VAL A 76 3.18 -11.66 10.28
C VAL A 76 3.88 -12.88 10.90
N ARG A 77 3.12 -13.91 11.31
CA ARG A 77 3.70 -15.14 11.88
C ARG A 77 4.59 -15.89 10.89
N TYR A 78 4.23 -15.93 9.60
CA TYR A 78 5.08 -16.51 8.55
C TYR A 78 6.37 -15.71 8.35
N CYS A 79 6.30 -14.38 8.39
CA CYS A 79 7.48 -13.51 8.31
C CYS A 79 8.41 -13.68 9.53
N THR A 80 7.87 -13.74 10.76
CA THR A 80 8.67 -14.04 11.96
C THR A 80 9.23 -15.46 11.98
N SER A 81 8.51 -16.43 11.40
CA SER A 81 8.93 -17.84 11.33
C SER A 81 10.01 -18.09 10.28
N LYS A 82 10.14 -17.23 9.26
CA LYS A 82 11.10 -17.43 8.16
C LYS A 82 12.57 -17.29 8.57
N TYR A 83 12.85 -16.77 9.77
CA TYR A 83 14.21 -16.51 10.25
C TYR A 83 14.54 -17.10 11.63
N THR A 84 13.74 -18.03 12.17
CA THR A 84 14.05 -18.71 13.45
C THR A 84 14.48 -20.16 13.27
N HIS A 85 15.18 -20.46 12.18
CA HIS A 85 15.99 -21.66 12.06
C HIS A 85 17.36 -21.21 11.54
N PHE A 86 18.27 -20.85 12.45
CA PHE A 86 19.63 -21.38 12.61
C PHE A 86 20.28 -20.75 13.84
#